data_AF-A0A6G3XYT2-F1
#
_entry.id   AF-A0A6G3XYT2-F1
#
_cell.length_a   1.000
_cell.length_b   1.000
_cell.length_c   1.000
_cell.angle_alpha   90.00
_cell.angle_beta   90.00
_cell.angle_gamma   90.00
#
_symmetry.space_group_name_H-M   'P 1'
#
loop_
_entity.id
_entity.type
_entity.pdbx_description
1 polymer ?
#
loop_
_entity_poly.entity_id
_entity_poly.type
_entity_poly.pdbx_seq_one_letter_code
_entity_poly.pdbx_strand_id
1 'polypeptide(L)'
;FRGRYHVLGGAISPIEGVGPDDLRIRELLARLADGSVTELILATDPNLEGEATATYLARMVKPMGLRVTRLASGLPVGGDLEYADEVTLGRAF
;
A
#
# COMPACT_ATOMS: atom_id res chain seq x y z
N PHE A 1 15.31 -6.68 0.03
CA PHE A 1 15.05 -5.54 0.93
C PHE A 1 15.55 -5.86 2.34
N ARG A 2 16.02 -4.88 3.13
CA ARG A 2 16.62 -5.08 4.48
C ARG A 2 15.85 -4.39 5.63
N GLY A 3 14.62 -3.93 5.41
CA GLY A 3 13.78 -3.32 6.44
C GLY A 3 12.95 -4.34 7.22
N ARG A 4 11.95 -3.84 7.96
CA ARG A 4 10.97 -4.66 8.68
C ARG A 4 9.68 -4.77 7.87
N TYR A 5 8.97 -5.88 8.07
CA TYR A 5 7.67 -6.11 7.44
C TYR A 5 6.55 -6.01 8.46
N HIS A 6 5.38 -5.64 7.96
CA HIS A 6 4.10 -5.76 8.66
C HIS A 6 3.10 -6.35 7.65
N VAL A 7 2.36 -7.38 8.07
CA VAL A 7 1.39 -8.07 7.22
C VAL A 7 0.00 -7.71 7.73
N LEU A 8 -0.79 -7.06 6.87
CA LEU A 8 -2.14 -6.57 7.22
C LEU A 8 -3.17 -7.69 7.35
N GLY A 9 -2.93 -8.84 6.73
CA GLY A 9 -3.86 -9.98 6.70
C GLY A 9 -4.93 -9.88 5.62
N GLY A 10 -4.80 -8.95 4.68
CA GLY A 10 -5.75 -8.73 3.59
C GLY A 10 -5.70 -7.29 3.10
N ALA A 11 -6.75 -6.89 2.39
CA ALA A 11 -6.99 -5.52 1.95
C ALA A 11 -8.45 -5.15 2.28
N ILE A 12 -8.71 -3.85 2.40
CA ILE A 12 -10.06 -3.32 2.58
C ILE A 12 -10.86 -3.64 1.31
N SER A 13 -11.96 -4.37 1.48
CA SER A 13 -12.84 -4.78 0.38
C SER A 13 -14.30 -4.60 0.79
N PRO A 14 -14.95 -3.50 0.38
CA PRO A 14 -16.37 -3.28 0.67
C PRO A 14 -17.28 -4.37 0.09
N ILE A 15 -16.90 -4.98 -1.04
CA ILE A 15 -17.68 -6.03 -1.71
C ILE A 15 -17.67 -7.31 -0.87
N GLU A 16 -16.52 -7.67 -0.31
CA GLU A 16 -16.37 -8.83 0.57
C GLU A 16 -16.71 -8.52 2.04
N GLY A 17 -17.16 -7.30 2.34
CA GLY A 17 -17.46 -6.85 3.70
C GLY A 17 -16.24 -6.72 4.62
N VAL A 18 -15.02 -6.65 4.08
CA VAL A 18 -13.77 -6.52 4.83
C VAL A 18 -13.45 -5.05 5.10
N GLY A 19 -13.56 -4.65 6.35
CA GLY A 19 -13.25 -3.31 6.83
C GLY A 19 -11.85 -3.17 7.44
N PRO A 20 -11.46 -1.95 7.86
CA PRO A 20 -10.18 -1.70 8.51
C PRO A 20 -9.95 -2.49 9.81
N ASP A 21 -11.02 -2.74 10.58
CA ASP A 21 -10.96 -3.48 11.85
C ASP A 21 -10.75 -4.99 11.66
N ASP A 22 -11.01 -5.52 10.46
CA ASP A 22 -10.72 -6.90 10.09
C ASP A 22 -9.24 -7.11 9.72
N LEU A 23 -8.49 -6.01 9.58
CA LEU A 23 -7.07 -6.00 9.24
C LEU A 23 -6.22 -5.64 10.45
N ARG A 24 -4.93 -6.00 10.39
CA ARG A 24 -3.94 -5.74 11.46
C ARG A 24 -3.44 -4.30 11.51
N ILE A 25 -4.32 -3.33 11.22
CA ILE A 25 -3.97 -1.92 11.15
C ILE A 25 -3.64 -1.37 12.55
N ARG A 26 -4.36 -1.82 13.58
CA ARG A 26 -4.16 -1.35 14.96
C ARG A 26 -2.76 -1.68 15.47
N GLU A 27 -2.27 -2.87 15.15
CA GLU A 27 -0.93 -3.35 15.47
C GLU A 27 0.15 -2.65 14.65
N LEU A 28 -0.16 -2.27 13.40
CA LEU A 28 0.72 -1.41 12.61
C LEU A 28 0.89 -0.05 13.31
N LEU A 29 -0.19 0.61 13.72
CA LEU A 29 -0.12 1.89 14.40
C LEU A 29 0.67 1.82 15.71
N ALA A 30 0.46 0.75 16.50
CA ALA A 30 1.21 0.54 17.73
C ALA A 30 2.73 0.43 17.47
N ARG A 31 3.13 -0.21 16.36
CA ARG A 31 4.55 -0.30 15.95
C ARG A 31 5.14 1.02 15.46
N LEU A 32 4.31 1.96 14.99
CA LEU A 32 4.75 3.27 14.51
C LEU A 32 4.76 4.33 15.62
N ALA A 33 4.12 4.06 16.76
CA ALA A 33 3.84 5.04 17.81
C ALA A 33 5.10 5.55 18.55
N ASP A 34 6.17 4.77 18.61
CA ASP A 34 7.40 5.14 19.33
C ASP A 34 8.34 6.07 18.54
N GLY A 35 8.03 6.35 17.28
CA GLY A 35 8.81 7.23 16.41
C GLY A 35 10.16 6.66 15.94
N SER A 36 10.48 5.40 16.25
CA SER A 36 11.70 4.74 15.78
C SER A 36 11.69 4.45 14.27
N VAL A 37 10.48 4.32 13.69
CA VAL A 37 10.27 4.08 12.26
C VAL A 37 10.18 5.43 11.54
N THR A 38 11.14 5.66 10.64
CA THR A 38 11.22 6.92 9.88
C THR A 38 10.50 6.88 8.53
N GLU A 39 10.26 5.67 8.01
CA GLU A 39 9.59 5.47 6.71
C GLU A 39 8.64 4.26 6.74
N LEU A 40 7.44 4.46 6.19
CA LEU A 40 6.48 3.41 5.86
C LEU A 40 6.39 3.28 4.33
N ILE A 41 6.81 2.13 3.82
CA ILE A 41 6.67 1.78 2.41
C ILE A 41 5.38 0.97 2.22
N LEU A 42 4.43 1.52 1.47
CA LEU A 42 3.19 0.85 1.11
C LEU A 42 3.42 -0.07 -0.09
N ALA A 43 3.32 -1.36 0.17
CA ALA A 43 3.52 -2.45 -0.77
C ALA A 43 2.26 -3.32 -0.90
N THR A 44 1.08 -2.69 -0.91
CA THR A 44 -0.18 -3.37 -1.23
C THR A 44 -0.27 -3.66 -2.73
N ASP A 45 -1.13 -4.59 -3.11
CA ASP A 45 -1.33 -4.96 -4.51
C ASP A 45 -1.73 -3.75 -5.36
N PRO A 46 -1.30 -3.68 -6.64
CA PRO A 46 -1.64 -2.57 -7.53
C PRO A 46 -3.07 -2.68 -8.11
N ASN A 47 -4.03 -3.18 -7.33
CA ASN A 47 -5.45 -3.29 -7.68
C ASN A 47 -6.29 -2.29 -6.87
N LEU A 48 -7.62 -2.27 -7.09
CA LEU A 48 -8.50 -1.28 -6.46
C LEU A 48 -8.47 -1.36 -4.93
N GLU A 49 -8.54 -2.56 -4.37
CA GLU A 49 -8.56 -2.83 -2.93
C GLU A 49 -7.22 -2.43 -2.29
N GLY A 50 -6.11 -2.75 -2.94
CA GLY A 50 -4.77 -2.38 -2.49
C GLY A 50 -4.53 -0.87 -2.58
N GLU A 51 -5.04 -0.19 -3.60
CA GLU A 51 -5.07 1.28 -3.73
C GLU A 51 -5.90 1.95 -2.63
N ALA A 52 -7.09 1.44 -2.37
CA ALA A 52 -7.95 1.93 -1.28
C ALA A 52 -7.27 1.76 0.08
N THR A 53 -6.69 0.58 0.32
CA THR A 53 -5.99 0.25 1.58
C THR A 53 -4.76 1.13 1.79
N ALA A 54 -3.93 1.31 0.76
CA ALA A 54 -2.77 2.20 0.84
C ALA A 54 -3.17 3.66 1.11
N THR A 55 -4.20 4.16 0.41
CA THR A 55 -4.71 5.52 0.61
C THR A 55 -5.24 5.71 2.03
N TYR A 56 -5.96 4.72 2.55
CA TYR A 56 -6.47 4.72 3.92
C TYR A 56 -5.32 4.81 4.95
N LEU A 57 -4.32 3.94 4.82
CA LEU A 57 -3.15 3.92 5.71
C LEU A 57 -2.37 5.23 5.64
N ALA A 58 -2.12 5.78 4.44
CA ALA A 58 -1.39 7.03 4.27
C ALA A 58 -2.08 8.21 4.99
N ARG A 59 -3.41 8.28 4.94
CA ARG A 59 -4.19 9.30 5.67
C ARG A 59 -4.11 9.12 7.17
N MET A 60 -4.19 7.87 7.64
CA MET A 60 -4.19 7.54 9.06
C MET A 60 -2.85 7.85 9.74
N VAL A 61 -1.72 7.57 9.07
CA VAL A 61 -0.39 7.80 9.64
C VAL A 61 0.14 9.22 9.41
N LYS A 62 -0.55 10.06 8.62
CA LYS A 62 -0.16 11.45 8.34
C LYS A 62 0.14 12.27 9.60
N PRO A 63 -0.63 12.19 10.71
CA PRO A 63 -0.34 12.93 11.94
C PRO A 63 0.95 12.51 12.65
N MET A 64 1.49 11.33 12.35
CA MET A 64 2.70 10.80 12.98
C MET A 64 4.00 11.39 12.41
N GLY A 65 3.93 12.13 11.29
CA GLY A 65 5.07 12.84 10.71
C GLY A 65 6.15 11.95 10.07
N LEU A 66 5.93 10.63 9.95
CA LEU A 66 6.84 9.73 9.25
C LEU A 66 6.68 9.81 7.73
N ARG A 67 7.75 9.48 7.00
CA ARG A 67 7.73 9.47 5.54
C ARG A 67 6.89 8.29 5.04
N VAL A 68 5.89 8.55 4.21
CA VAL A 68 5.11 7.49 3.55
C VAL A 68 5.49 7.45 2.08
N THR A 69 5.93 6.28 1.61
CA THR A 69 6.27 6.04 0.20
C THR A 69 5.48 4.85 -0.33
N ARG A 70 5.40 4.74 -1.65
CA ARG A 70 4.72 3.65 -2.34
C ARG A 70 5.65 3.03 -3.37
N LEU A 71 5.53 1.73 -3.57
CA LEU A 71 6.19 1.07 -4.68
C LEU A 71 5.73 1.70 -6.00
N ALA A 72 6.67 1.88 -6.93
CA ALA A 72 6.32 2.32 -8.27
C ALA A 72 5.36 1.30 -8.90
N SER A 73 4.26 1.78 -9.47
CA SER A 73 3.33 1.01 -10.28
C SER A 73 3.49 1.41 -11.74
N GLY A 74 3.51 0.44 -12.65
CA GLY A 74 3.78 0.67 -14.08
C GLY A 74 4.10 -0.61 -14.82
N LEU A 75 4.56 -0.47 -16.08
CA LEU A 75 4.91 -1.60 -16.93
C LEU A 75 6.13 -2.37 -16.37
N PRO A 76 6.09 -3.72 -16.36
CA PRO A 76 7.23 -4.53 -15.93
C PRO A 76 8.41 -4.34 -16.90
N VAL A 77 9.61 -4.24 -16.33
CA VAL A 77 10.85 -4.07 -17.11
C VAL A 77 11.15 -5.38 -17.85
N GLY A 78 11.04 -5.37 -19.19
CA GLY A 78 11.39 -6.51 -20.05
C GLY A 78 10.23 -7.32 -20.64
N GLY A 79 8.98 -6.87 -20.49
CA GLY A 79 7.85 -7.41 -21.26
C GLY A 79 7.75 -6.70 -22.61
N ASP A 80 7.75 -7.43 -23.72
CA ASP A 80 7.51 -6.87 -25.05
C ASP A 80 6.30 -5.92 -25.02
N LEU A 81 6.52 -4.71 -25.51
CA LEU A 81 5.58 -3.58 -25.57
C LEU A 81 4.31 -3.86 -26.39
N GLU A 82 4.08 -5.10 -26.82
CA GLU A 82 3.03 -5.48 -27.77
C GLU A 82 1.72 -5.87 -27.08
N TYR A 83 1.69 -6.05 -25.74
CA TYR A 83 0.47 -6.41 -24.99
C TYR A 83 0.30 -5.66 -23.66
N ALA A 84 0.71 -4.39 -23.61
CA ALA A 84 0.30 -3.50 -22.52
C ALA A 84 -1.17 -3.10 -22.73
N ASP A 85 -2.10 -3.91 -22.20
CA ASP A 85 -3.52 -3.59 -22.16
C ASP A 85 -3.73 -2.17 -21.57
N GLU A 86 -4.67 -1.41 -22.14
CA GLU A 86 -4.82 0.05 -22.01
C GLU A 86 -4.79 0.58 -20.55
N VAL A 87 -5.11 -0.28 -19.58
CA VAL A 87 -5.15 0.03 -18.14
C VAL A 87 -3.76 0.36 -17.57
N THR A 88 -2.66 -0.17 -18.13
CA THR A 88 -1.31 0.11 -17.61
C THR A 88 -0.75 1.44 -18.11
N LEU A 89 -1.15 1.87 -19.32
CA LEU A 89 -0.73 3.14 -19.92
C LEU A 89 -1.25 4.36 -19.13
N GLY A 90 -2.42 4.26 -18.51
CA GLY A 90 -3.01 5.36 -17.73
C GLY A 90 -2.32 5.69 -16.41
N ARG A 91 -1.44 4.81 -15.89
CA ARG A 91 -0.71 5.02 -14.62
C ARG A 91 0.71 5.57 -14.79
N ALA A 92 1.16 5.74 -16.03
CA ALA A 92 2.53 6.13 -16.36
C ALA A 92 2.74 7.65 -16.61
N PHE A 93 1.73 8.49 -16.33
CA PHE A 93 1.81 9.95 -16.46
C PHE A 93 1.45 10.67 -15.15
#